data_AF-A0A497MQB4-F1
#
_entry.id   AF-A0A497MQB4-F1
#
_cell.length_a   1.000
_cell.length_b   1.000
_cell.length_c   1.000
_cell.angle_alpha   90.00
_cell.angle_beta   90.00
_cell.angle_gamma   90.00
#
_symmetry.space_group_name_H-M   'P 1'
#
loop_
_entity.id
_entity.type
_entity.pdbx_description
1 polymer ?
#
loop_
_entity_poly.entity_id
_entity_poly.type
_entity_poly.pdbx_seq_one_letter_code
_entity_poly.pdbx_strand_id
1 'polypeptide(L)'
;MLKRVISGIMLTLLLTSMLTLAFNVQLTKAEWTGTVYIRADGSIDPPDAPIVTFDNITYTLTANITETNANADGIVVERSHIIIDGAGHKVEGAGIGGGRGFYLSSITNVTITNINIKHFWAGIYLLNSKYNTISRNNITANTEYGISFWGSSNNIISLNKLANNGHGILLYMSSNNILRNNVMKENDYNFCVLKHFIQDIDSSNTVDGKPIYYWINVRDLAIPSDAGYVALVNCTNITAKDLNLQNNGQGMLLVHTSNSTIVHNNIKDNKDGVYLYDSSNNNIISGNNITANNRDGILLSGSSNNSISGNNIIAEWVGIYLEHSLNNTIFESNIKGKVDGVYLEYSSNNYISENNIQAHQYHYAVALVYSSNNYISRNNITNTGVGIYLGASNYNMISGNNITNNSYGILLRLSLQNNFWHNNIIYNIKQVRISVASYSNIWDDGYPSGGNYWSDYTGVDLYSGPYQNVSGSDGIGDTPYVIDENNVDRYPLMSPWSPKPVNATVDVNPEALNLRSWGKWITAYVELPEGYDVADIDVST
;
A
#
# COMPACT_ATOMS: atom_id res chain seq x y z
N MET A 1 -60.92 49.16 40.04
CA MET A 1 -61.47 47.78 39.94
C MET A 1 -60.95 47.01 38.72
N LEU A 2 -60.71 47.66 37.57
CA LEU A 2 -60.29 47.03 36.30
C LEU A 2 -58.89 46.36 36.31
N LYS A 3 -57.90 46.90 37.02
CA LYS A 3 -56.52 46.34 37.06
C LYS A 3 -56.40 44.98 37.78
N ARG A 4 -57.29 44.66 38.74
CA ARG A 4 -57.24 43.37 39.46
C ARG A 4 -57.86 42.22 38.65
N VAL A 5 -58.83 42.51 37.79
CA VAL A 5 -59.48 41.50 36.93
C VAL A 5 -58.55 41.07 35.80
N ILE A 6 -57.81 42.00 35.19
CA ILE A 6 -56.85 41.70 34.12
C ILE A 6 -55.67 40.86 34.65
N SER A 7 -55.20 41.12 35.88
CA SER A 7 -54.12 40.34 36.49
C SER A 7 -54.55 38.90 36.83
N GLY A 8 -55.80 38.70 37.26
CA GLY A 8 -56.34 37.36 37.53
C GLY A 8 -56.53 36.53 36.26
N ILE A 9 -57.01 37.16 35.18
CA ILE A 9 -57.19 36.51 33.86
C ILE A 9 -55.83 36.18 33.21
N MET A 10 -54.84 37.08 33.30
CA MET A 10 -53.49 36.77 32.83
C MET A 10 -52.83 35.65 33.62
N LEU A 11 -53.03 35.58 34.94
CA LEU A 11 -52.46 34.51 35.77
C LEU A 11 -53.11 33.15 35.47
N THR A 12 -54.42 33.12 35.20
CA THR A 12 -55.12 31.89 34.79
C THR A 12 -54.75 31.43 33.38
N LEU A 13 -54.54 32.37 32.44
CA LEU A 13 -54.00 32.04 31.10
C LEU A 13 -52.54 31.56 31.18
N LEU A 14 -51.71 32.14 32.05
CA LEU A 14 -50.34 31.68 32.26
C LEU A 14 -50.31 30.28 32.88
N LEU A 15 -51.14 30.02 33.90
CA LEU A 15 -51.23 28.71 34.57
C LEU A 15 -51.82 27.63 33.66
N THR A 16 -52.82 27.95 32.84
CA THR A 16 -53.38 27.00 31.85
C THR A 16 -52.40 26.72 30.71
N SER A 17 -51.64 27.73 30.24
CA SER A 17 -50.57 27.52 29.25
C SER A 17 -49.41 26.66 29.80
N MET A 18 -49.02 26.88 31.06
CA MET A 18 -48.00 26.07 31.73
C MET A 18 -48.49 24.65 32.04
N LEU A 19 -49.78 24.45 32.32
CA LEU A 19 -50.36 23.11 32.40
C LEU A 19 -50.34 22.40 31.04
N THR A 20 -50.67 23.07 29.94
CA THR A 20 -50.61 22.46 28.59
C THR A 20 -49.18 22.16 28.14
N LEU A 21 -48.17 22.92 28.61
CA LEU A 21 -46.75 22.57 28.41
C LEU A 21 -46.29 21.41 29.31
N ALA A 22 -46.80 21.33 30.55
CA ALA A 22 -46.44 20.26 31.49
C ALA A 22 -46.98 18.88 31.08
N PHE A 23 -48.06 18.82 30.30
CA PHE A 23 -48.64 17.56 29.81
C PHE A 23 -48.20 17.15 28.39
N ASN A 24 -47.24 17.88 27.79
CA ASN A 24 -46.62 17.49 26.51
C ASN A 24 -45.23 16.87 26.69
N VAL A 25 -44.94 16.38 27.91
CA VAL A 25 -43.85 15.41 28.11
C VAL A 25 -44.36 14.07 27.60
N GLN A 26 -44.23 13.84 26.30
CA GLN A 26 -44.24 12.47 25.79
C GLN A 26 -43.12 11.74 26.54
N LEU A 27 -43.47 10.84 27.44
CA LEU A 27 -42.51 9.87 27.96
C LEU A 27 -41.89 9.20 26.73
N THR A 28 -40.67 9.58 26.35
CA THR A 28 -39.89 8.83 25.39
C THR A 28 -39.78 7.45 25.99
N LYS A 29 -40.46 6.46 25.38
CA LYS A 29 -40.36 5.06 25.74
C LYS A 29 -38.86 4.78 25.88
N ALA A 30 -38.41 4.33 27.06
CA ALA A 30 -37.00 4.07 27.28
C ALA A 30 -36.50 3.18 26.13
N GLU A 31 -35.43 3.60 25.44
CA GLU A 31 -34.86 2.80 24.37
C GLU A 31 -34.41 1.45 24.96
N TRP A 32 -34.70 0.36 24.26
CA TRP A 32 -34.29 -0.96 24.74
C TRP A 32 -32.78 -1.10 24.63
N THR A 33 -32.15 -1.67 25.66
CA THR A 33 -30.70 -1.83 25.73
C THR A 33 -30.32 -3.27 26.04
N GLY A 34 -29.26 -3.75 25.39
CA GLY A 34 -28.71 -5.08 25.60
C GLY A 34 -28.40 -5.80 24.31
N THR A 35 -27.83 -7.00 24.44
CA THR A 35 -27.46 -7.84 23.29
C THR A 35 -28.63 -8.74 22.96
N VAL A 36 -29.07 -8.74 21.72
CA VAL A 36 -30.09 -9.67 21.24
C VAL A 36 -29.41 -10.92 20.71
N TYR A 37 -29.81 -12.08 21.19
CA TYR A 37 -29.39 -13.36 20.67
C TYR A 37 -30.56 -14.00 19.93
N ILE A 38 -30.36 -14.31 18.65
CA ILE A 38 -31.22 -15.27 17.94
C ILE A 38 -30.55 -16.63 18.11
N ARG A 39 -31.02 -17.37 19.10
CA ARG A 39 -30.44 -18.64 19.54
C ARG A 39 -30.57 -19.71 18.46
N ALA A 40 -29.70 -20.72 18.52
CA ALA A 40 -29.68 -21.82 17.55
C ALA A 40 -31.04 -22.54 17.42
N ASP A 41 -31.81 -22.64 18.51
CA ASP A 41 -33.15 -23.24 18.54
C ASP A 41 -34.25 -22.33 17.95
N GLY A 42 -33.94 -21.06 17.67
CA GLY A 42 -34.84 -20.05 17.13
C GLY A 42 -35.47 -19.15 18.18
N SER A 43 -35.20 -19.38 19.47
CA SER A 43 -35.63 -18.47 20.52
C SER A 43 -34.89 -17.13 20.47
N ILE A 44 -35.55 -16.10 20.99
CA ILE A 44 -35.01 -14.75 21.15
C ILE A 44 -34.62 -14.59 22.63
N ASP A 45 -33.40 -14.14 22.88
CA ASP A 45 -32.89 -13.90 24.22
C ASP A 45 -32.22 -12.51 24.32
N PRO A 46 -32.59 -11.66 25.29
CA PRO A 46 -33.67 -11.89 26.26
C PRO A 46 -35.06 -11.85 25.58
N PRO A 47 -36.08 -12.52 26.15
CA PRO A 47 -37.41 -12.64 25.52
C PRO A 47 -38.15 -11.31 25.31
N ASP A 48 -37.72 -10.24 25.97
CA ASP A 48 -38.26 -8.89 25.85
C ASP A 48 -37.52 -8.02 24.83
N ALA A 49 -36.51 -8.58 24.14
CA ALA A 49 -35.82 -7.91 23.04
C ALA A 49 -36.82 -7.41 21.98
N PRO A 50 -36.57 -6.25 21.34
CA PRO A 50 -37.50 -5.61 20.42
C PRO A 50 -37.48 -6.25 19.03
N ILE A 51 -37.54 -7.57 18.97
CA ILE A 51 -37.55 -8.38 17.76
C ILE A 51 -38.63 -9.45 17.91
N VAL A 52 -39.36 -9.75 16.84
CA VAL A 52 -40.43 -10.76 16.86
C VAL A 52 -40.28 -11.73 15.70
N THR A 53 -40.74 -12.96 15.91
CA THR A 53 -40.89 -13.96 14.87
C THR A 53 -42.22 -14.70 15.07
N PHE A 54 -42.86 -15.12 13.98
CA PHE A 54 -44.10 -15.91 14.01
C PHE A 54 -43.93 -17.30 13.40
N ASP A 55 -42.84 -17.53 12.68
CA ASP A 55 -42.55 -18.72 11.88
C ASP A 55 -41.17 -19.33 12.21
N ASN A 56 -40.38 -18.72 13.10
CA ASN A 56 -38.98 -19.07 13.40
C ASN A 56 -38.06 -19.06 12.17
N ILE A 57 -38.46 -18.31 11.14
CA ILE A 57 -37.71 -18.10 9.89
C ILE A 57 -37.47 -16.61 9.71
N THR A 58 -38.49 -15.78 9.87
CA THR A 58 -38.43 -14.32 9.71
C THR A 58 -38.46 -13.66 11.08
N TYR A 59 -37.41 -12.90 11.38
CA TYR A 59 -37.23 -12.12 12.58
C TYR A 59 -37.30 -10.65 12.19
N THR A 60 -38.27 -9.90 12.72
CA THR A 60 -38.49 -8.50 12.39
C THR A 60 -38.29 -7.63 13.61
N LEU A 61 -37.46 -6.61 13.50
CA LEU A 61 -37.30 -5.59 14.54
C LEU A 61 -38.59 -4.78 14.70
N THR A 62 -38.95 -4.48 15.95
CA THR A 62 -40.17 -3.74 16.31
C THR A 62 -39.87 -2.40 17.00
N ALA A 63 -38.61 -2.19 17.40
CA ALA A 63 -38.09 -0.93 17.90
C ALA A 63 -36.57 -0.89 17.72
N ASN A 64 -35.96 0.25 18.06
CA ASN A 64 -34.51 0.39 18.06
C ASN A 64 -33.86 -0.43 19.19
N ILE A 65 -32.63 -0.88 18.94
CA ILE A 65 -31.71 -1.47 19.91
C ILE A 65 -30.55 -0.51 20.14
N THR A 66 -30.25 -0.21 21.41
CA THR A 66 -29.12 0.64 21.79
C THR A 66 -28.22 -0.07 22.80
N GLU A 67 -26.97 -0.32 22.44
CA GLU A 67 -25.98 -0.93 23.30
C GLU A 67 -25.08 0.10 23.98
N THR A 68 -25.06 0.08 25.31
CA THR A 68 -24.29 1.05 26.12
C THR A 68 -22.95 0.48 26.60
N ASN A 69 -22.76 -0.84 26.53
CA ASN A 69 -21.50 -1.48 26.83
C ASN A 69 -20.59 -1.48 25.59
N ALA A 70 -19.42 -0.87 25.72
CA ALA A 70 -18.41 -0.73 24.67
C ALA A 70 -18.00 -2.06 23.99
N ASN A 71 -18.12 -3.18 24.68
CA ASN A 71 -17.69 -4.49 24.16
C ASN A 71 -18.86 -5.44 23.88
N ALA A 72 -20.11 -4.97 24.03
CA ALA A 72 -21.28 -5.79 23.75
C ALA A 72 -21.66 -5.74 22.26
N ASP A 73 -22.20 -6.84 21.77
CA ASP A 73 -22.71 -6.93 20.40
C ASP A 73 -24.16 -6.45 20.35
N GLY A 74 -24.61 -5.91 19.21
CA GLY A 74 -26.02 -5.56 19.03
C GLY A 74 -26.89 -6.81 18.89
N ILE A 75 -26.63 -7.59 17.84
CA ILE A 75 -27.32 -8.86 17.56
C ILE A 75 -26.32 -9.97 17.29
N VAL A 76 -26.39 -11.04 18.07
CA VAL A 76 -25.64 -12.28 17.86
C VAL A 76 -26.56 -13.31 17.20
N VAL A 77 -26.12 -13.82 16.05
CA VAL A 77 -26.90 -14.78 15.26
C VAL A 77 -26.29 -16.17 15.41
N GLU A 78 -27.02 -17.09 16.02
CA GLU A 78 -26.60 -18.48 16.23
C GLU A 78 -27.38 -19.46 15.33
N ARG A 79 -28.35 -18.96 14.55
CA ARG A 79 -29.24 -19.75 13.71
C ARG A 79 -29.03 -19.45 12.23
N SER A 80 -28.96 -20.52 11.44
CA SER A 80 -28.89 -20.48 9.96
C SER A 80 -30.28 -20.58 9.32
N HIS A 81 -30.40 -20.23 8.04
CA HIS A 81 -31.67 -20.32 7.27
C HIS A 81 -32.78 -19.39 7.77
N ILE A 82 -32.41 -18.16 8.17
CA ILE A 82 -33.34 -17.16 8.68
C ILE A 82 -33.21 -15.83 7.93
N ILE A 83 -34.23 -15.00 8.07
CA ILE A 83 -34.27 -13.63 7.60
C ILE A 83 -34.37 -12.73 8.82
N ILE A 84 -33.52 -11.71 8.89
CA ILE A 84 -33.56 -10.66 9.89
C ILE A 84 -33.86 -9.35 9.15
N ASP A 85 -35.09 -8.88 9.29
CA ASP A 85 -35.57 -7.62 8.73
C ASP A 85 -35.55 -6.53 9.81
N GLY A 86 -34.75 -5.50 9.57
CA GLY A 86 -34.66 -4.33 10.43
C GLY A 86 -35.91 -3.47 10.45
N ALA A 87 -36.79 -3.58 9.45
CA ALA A 87 -37.97 -2.72 9.29
C ALA A 87 -37.64 -1.20 9.37
N GLY A 88 -36.40 -0.82 9.03
CA GLY A 88 -35.89 0.55 9.15
C GLY A 88 -35.43 0.96 10.55
N HIS A 89 -35.52 0.09 11.55
CA HIS A 89 -35.04 0.35 12.90
C HIS A 89 -33.51 0.41 12.99
N LYS A 90 -33.05 1.00 14.08
CA LYS A 90 -31.65 1.21 14.40
C LYS A 90 -31.12 0.13 15.33
N VAL A 91 -29.90 -0.33 15.09
CA VAL A 91 -29.04 -1.02 16.04
C VAL A 91 -27.83 -0.13 16.24
N GLU A 92 -27.66 0.42 17.43
CA GLU A 92 -26.62 1.41 17.75
C GLU A 92 -25.74 0.94 18.90
N GLY A 93 -24.42 1.01 18.75
CA GLY A 93 -23.46 0.70 19.79
C GLY A 93 -23.01 1.92 20.59
N ALA A 94 -22.10 1.69 21.54
CA ALA A 94 -21.61 2.74 22.43
C ALA A 94 -20.65 3.75 21.75
N GLY A 95 -20.23 3.49 20.50
CA GLY A 95 -19.30 4.33 19.75
C GLY A 95 -17.82 4.13 20.11
N ILE A 96 -17.54 3.19 21.02
CA ILE A 96 -16.20 2.86 21.53
C ILE A 96 -16.13 1.36 21.84
N GLY A 97 -14.92 0.83 21.96
CA GLY A 97 -14.67 -0.59 22.31
C GLY A 97 -14.76 -1.54 21.12
N GLY A 98 -14.97 -2.83 21.39
CA GLY A 98 -14.90 -3.93 20.42
C GLY A 98 -16.24 -4.55 20.00
N GLY A 99 -17.38 -3.98 20.39
CA GLY A 99 -18.71 -4.53 20.08
C GLY A 99 -19.02 -4.57 18.58
N ARG A 100 -19.82 -5.56 18.14
CA ARG A 100 -20.25 -5.72 16.73
C ARG A 100 -21.76 -5.54 16.61
N GLY A 101 -22.22 -4.80 15.60
CA GLY A 101 -23.66 -4.59 15.39
C GLY A 101 -24.39 -5.90 15.08
N PHE A 102 -23.83 -6.70 14.18
CA PHE A 102 -24.22 -8.08 13.93
C PHE A 102 -22.99 -8.99 13.98
N TYR A 103 -23.09 -10.07 14.75
CA TYR A 103 -22.06 -11.09 14.82
C TYR A 103 -22.56 -12.44 14.28
N LEU A 104 -21.97 -12.88 13.17
CA LEU A 104 -22.24 -14.16 12.51
C LEU A 104 -20.97 -15.00 12.56
N SER A 105 -21.01 -16.14 13.25
CA SER A 105 -19.89 -17.08 13.33
C SER A 105 -20.30 -18.48 12.94
N SER A 106 -19.69 -19.01 11.87
CA SER A 106 -20.05 -20.31 11.27
C SER A 106 -21.52 -20.40 10.85
N ILE A 107 -22.10 -19.26 10.43
CA ILE A 107 -23.51 -19.13 10.07
C ILE A 107 -23.69 -19.20 8.55
N THR A 108 -24.81 -19.80 8.14
CA THR A 108 -25.16 -19.98 6.73
C THR A 108 -26.58 -19.59 6.40
N ASN A 109 -26.80 -19.14 5.17
CA ASN A 109 -28.13 -18.85 4.65
C ASN A 109 -28.93 -17.86 5.51
N VAL A 110 -28.27 -16.84 6.06
CA VAL A 110 -28.93 -15.74 6.79
C VAL A 110 -29.06 -14.52 5.89
N THR A 111 -30.24 -13.90 5.89
CA THR A 111 -30.45 -12.59 5.27
C THR A 111 -30.53 -11.50 6.34
N ILE A 112 -29.74 -10.43 6.22
CA ILE A 112 -29.84 -9.22 7.05
C ILE A 112 -30.25 -8.07 6.14
N THR A 113 -31.41 -7.46 6.40
CA THR A 113 -31.95 -6.43 5.51
C THR A 113 -32.64 -5.27 6.21
N ASN A 114 -32.71 -4.12 5.54
CA ASN A 114 -33.46 -2.92 5.94
C ASN A 114 -33.13 -2.40 7.34
N ILE A 115 -31.86 -2.38 7.72
CA ILE A 115 -31.44 -1.96 9.06
C ILE A 115 -30.50 -0.75 9.05
N ASN A 116 -30.58 0.09 10.08
CA ASN A 116 -29.65 1.18 10.34
C ASN A 116 -28.65 0.74 11.41
N ILE A 117 -27.38 0.50 11.08
CA ILE A 117 -26.35 0.04 12.03
C ILE A 117 -25.31 1.13 12.22
N LYS A 118 -24.99 1.48 13.48
CA LYS A 118 -23.99 2.51 13.76
C LYS A 118 -23.26 2.38 15.09
N HIS A 119 -22.11 3.04 15.21
CA HIS A 119 -21.36 3.19 16.46
C HIS A 119 -20.90 1.87 17.10
N PHE A 120 -20.59 0.87 16.28
CA PHE A 120 -19.88 -0.34 16.69
C PHE A 120 -18.43 -0.30 16.24
N TRP A 121 -17.62 -1.24 16.71
CA TRP A 121 -16.33 -1.51 16.09
C TRP A 121 -16.51 -2.04 14.66
N ALA A 122 -17.37 -3.05 14.51
CA ALA A 122 -17.81 -3.53 13.20
C ALA A 122 -19.34 -3.48 13.11
N GLY A 123 -19.89 -2.91 12.03
CA GLY A 123 -21.33 -2.90 11.80
C GLY A 123 -21.89 -4.32 11.61
N ILE A 124 -21.37 -5.05 10.63
CA ILE A 124 -21.68 -6.48 10.42
C ILE A 124 -20.37 -7.26 10.30
N TYR A 125 -20.20 -8.28 11.13
CA TYR A 125 -19.00 -9.10 11.19
C TYR A 125 -19.31 -10.57 10.89
N LEU A 126 -18.69 -11.10 9.84
CA LEU A 126 -18.82 -12.49 9.41
C LEU A 126 -17.51 -13.25 9.67
N LEU A 127 -17.59 -14.29 10.48
CA LEU A 127 -16.49 -15.20 10.76
C LEU A 127 -16.83 -16.60 10.26
N ASN A 128 -16.00 -17.15 9.37
CA ASN A 128 -16.16 -18.49 8.79
C ASN A 128 -17.58 -18.80 8.28
N SER A 129 -18.28 -17.78 7.76
CA SER A 129 -19.70 -17.81 7.41
C SER A 129 -19.89 -17.78 5.89
N LYS A 130 -20.92 -18.44 5.37
CA LYS A 130 -21.12 -18.64 3.92
C LYS A 130 -22.58 -18.61 3.50
N TYR A 131 -22.86 -18.25 2.25
CA TYR A 131 -24.22 -18.22 1.70
C TYR A 131 -25.16 -17.23 2.41
N ASN A 132 -24.62 -16.19 3.05
CA ASN A 132 -25.44 -15.15 3.69
C ASN A 132 -25.71 -14.01 2.70
N THR A 133 -26.84 -13.32 2.89
CA THR A 133 -27.22 -12.14 2.12
C THR A 133 -27.27 -10.92 3.04
N ILE A 134 -26.55 -9.87 2.70
CA ILE A 134 -26.58 -8.59 3.40
C ILE A 134 -27.09 -7.55 2.43
N SER A 135 -28.29 -7.02 2.64
CA SER A 135 -28.88 -6.12 1.66
C SER A 135 -29.67 -4.95 2.21
N ARG A 136 -29.70 -3.81 1.50
CA ARG A 136 -30.53 -2.64 1.86
C ARG A 136 -30.28 -2.10 3.27
N ASN A 137 -29.05 -2.23 3.77
CA ASN A 137 -28.67 -1.72 5.08
C ASN A 137 -27.96 -0.37 4.95
N ASN A 138 -28.14 0.47 5.97
CA ASN A 138 -27.43 1.73 6.12
C ASN A 138 -26.47 1.62 7.31
N ILE A 139 -25.17 1.55 7.03
CA ILE A 139 -24.13 1.21 8.01
C ILE A 139 -23.16 2.37 8.14
N THR A 140 -23.19 3.07 9.28
CA THR A 140 -22.46 4.33 9.43
C THR A 140 -21.75 4.50 10.75
N ALA A 141 -20.70 5.33 10.79
CA ALA A 141 -20.04 5.74 12.03
C ALA A 141 -19.53 4.56 12.88
N ASN A 142 -19.13 3.45 12.25
CA ASN A 142 -18.45 2.35 12.94
C ASN A 142 -16.95 2.59 12.95
N THR A 143 -16.32 2.39 14.10
CA THR A 143 -14.95 2.88 14.34
C THR A 143 -13.91 2.17 13.49
N GLU A 144 -14.15 0.92 13.08
CA GLU A 144 -13.20 0.14 12.29
C GLU A 144 -13.82 -0.41 11.01
N TYR A 145 -14.97 -1.09 11.04
CA TYR A 145 -15.54 -1.76 9.86
C TYR A 145 -17.03 -1.49 9.67
N GLY A 146 -17.47 -1.23 8.45
CA GLY A 146 -18.87 -1.27 8.06
C GLY A 146 -19.34 -2.73 7.95
N ILE A 147 -18.82 -3.46 6.95
CA ILE A 147 -18.99 -4.91 6.81
C ILE A 147 -17.62 -5.57 6.70
N SER A 148 -17.34 -6.56 7.55
CA SER A 148 -16.08 -7.30 7.53
C SER A 148 -16.28 -8.80 7.42
N PHE A 149 -15.49 -9.43 6.55
CA PHE A 149 -15.47 -10.86 6.30
C PHE A 149 -14.12 -11.45 6.71
N TRP A 150 -14.15 -12.48 7.55
CA TRP A 150 -13.00 -13.25 7.98
C TRP A 150 -13.23 -14.72 7.64
N GLY A 151 -12.52 -15.23 6.62
CA GLY A 151 -12.71 -16.62 6.16
C GLY A 151 -14.12 -16.93 5.65
N SER A 152 -14.85 -15.91 5.19
CA SER A 152 -16.30 -15.98 4.91
C SER A 152 -16.57 -15.85 3.42
N SER A 153 -16.82 -16.99 2.76
CA SER A 153 -16.91 -17.10 1.30
C SER A 153 -18.35 -17.35 0.81
N ASN A 154 -18.65 -17.07 -0.45
CA ASN A 154 -19.95 -17.34 -1.08
C ASN A 154 -21.13 -16.53 -0.49
N ASN A 155 -20.92 -15.27 -0.12
CA ASN A 155 -21.98 -14.39 0.39
C ASN A 155 -22.41 -13.36 -0.67
N ILE A 156 -23.62 -12.82 -0.53
CA ILE A 156 -24.20 -11.81 -1.41
C ILE A 156 -24.34 -10.50 -0.64
N ILE A 157 -23.81 -9.41 -1.19
CA ILE A 157 -23.84 -8.09 -0.58
C ILE A 157 -24.42 -7.13 -1.60
N SER A 158 -25.59 -6.57 -1.33
CA SER A 158 -26.23 -5.70 -2.31
C SER A 158 -27.04 -4.54 -1.76
N LEU A 159 -27.07 -3.42 -2.47
CA LEU A 159 -27.90 -2.27 -2.10
C LEU A 159 -27.60 -1.69 -0.71
N ASN A 160 -26.39 -1.89 -0.17
CA ASN A 160 -26.01 -1.33 1.12
C ASN A 160 -25.37 0.05 0.95
N LYS A 161 -25.62 0.95 1.91
CA LYS A 161 -24.97 2.26 2.02
C LYS A 161 -24.04 2.25 3.22
N LEU A 162 -22.75 2.45 2.98
CA LEU A 162 -21.70 2.41 4.00
C LEU A 162 -20.98 3.75 4.04
N ALA A 163 -21.07 4.48 5.15
CA ALA A 163 -20.45 5.80 5.24
C ALA A 163 -19.85 6.16 6.60
N ASN A 164 -18.74 6.88 6.62
CA ASN A 164 -18.08 7.33 7.84
C ASN A 164 -17.66 6.16 8.75
N ASN A 165 -17.22 5.04 8.16
CA ASN A 165 -16.62 3.93 8.89
C ASN A 165 -15.10 3.90 8.66
N GLY A 166 -14.33 3.20 9.50
CA GLY A 166 -12.91 2.96 9.22
C GLY A 166 -12.70 2.28 7.85
N HIS A 167 -13.36 1.16 7.62
CA HIS A 167 -13.53 0.58 6.29
C HIS A 167 -15.00 0.49 5.92
N GLY A 168 -15.34 0.72 4.64
CA GLY A 168 -16.67 0.39 4.11
C GLY A 168 -16.87 -1.13 4.11
N ILE A 169 -16.27 -1.81 3.12
CA ILE A 169 -16.28 -3.28 3.03
C ILE A 169 -14.85 -3.81 3.02
N LEU A 170 -14.57 -4.77 3.92
CA LEU A 170 -13.32 -5.51 4.01
C LEU A 170 -13.53 -7.01 3.77
N LEU A 171 -12.88 -7.56 2.74
CA LEU A 171 -12.84 -9.00 2.46
C LEU A 171 -11.49 -9.59 2.87
N TYR A 172 -11.40 -10.33 3.97
CA TYR A 172 -10.18 -11.00 4.42
C TYR A 172 -10.28 -12.53 4.29
N MET A 173 -9.39 -13.13 3.50
CA MET A 173 -9.35 -14.58 3.23
C MET A 173 -10.72 -15.15 2.80
N SER A 174 -11.48 -14.37 2.04
CA SER A 174 -12.90 -14.60 1.78
C SER A 174 -13.15 -14.55 0.28
N SER A 175 -13.48 -15.68 -0.36
CA SER A 175 -13.62 -15.80 -1.83
C SER A 175 -15.08 -15.94 -2.28
N ASN A 176 -15.31 -15.80 -3.59
CA ASN A 176 -16.57 -16.08 -4.26
C ASN A 176 -17.75 -15.27 -3.71
N ASN A 177 -17.51 -14.07 -3.19
CA ASN A 177 -18.57 -13.18 -2.75
C ASN A 177 -19.08 -12.34 -3.93
N ILE A 178 -20.40 -12.08 -3.94
CA ILE A 178 -21.07 -11.30 -4.99
C ILE A 178 -21.43 -9.93 -4.42
N LEU A 179 -20.89 -8.86 -5.00
CA LEU A 179 -21.20 -7.48 -4.59
C LEU A 179 -21.91 -6.74 -5.71
N ARG A 180 -23.08 -6.15 -5.45
CA ARG A 180 -23.86 -5.36 -6.42
C ARG A 180 -24.51 -4.14 -5.80
N ASN A 181 -24.46 -2.98 -6.48
CA ASN A 181 -25.19 -1.77 -6.08
C ASN A 181 -24.88 -1.31 -4.64
N ASN A 182 -23.67 -1.54 -4.13
CA ASN A 182 -23.26 -1.02 -2.83
C ASN A 182 -22.61 0.36 -2.99
N VAL A 183 -22.93 1.27 -2.08
CA VAL A 183 -22.38 2.63 -2.06
C VAL A 183 -21.51 2.79 -0.82
N MET A 184 -20.21 2.93 -1.02
CA MET A 184 -19.23 3.24 0.02
C MET A 184 -18.80 4.69 -0.18
N LYS A 185 -18.91 5.53 0.85
CA LYS A 185 -18.48 6.93 0.76
C LYS A 185 -17.96 7.44 2.09
N GLU A 186 -16.99 8.35 2.07
CA GLU A 186 -16.49 9.02 3.29
C GLU A 186 -16.06 8.02 4.38
N ASN A 187 -15.64 6.81 4.01
CA ASN A 187 -14.98 5.89 4.93
C ASN A 187 -13.48 6.21 4.88
N ASP A 188 -12.71 5.88 5.93
CA ASP A 188 -11.25 6.05 5.85
C ASP A 188 -10.70 5.21 4.68
N TYR A 189 -11.27 4.01 4.49
CA TYR A 189 -11.06 3.18 3.30
C TYR A 189 -12.36 2.54 2.81
N ASN A 190 -12.86 2.95 1.65
CA ASN A 190 -14.13 2.47 1.11
C ASN A 190 -14.16 0.96 0.84
N PHE A 191 -13.16 0.45 0.11
CA PHE A 191 -13.13 -0.96 -0.30
C PHE A 191 -11.74 -1.58 -0.14
N CYS A 192 -11.68 -2.83 0.36
CA CYS A 192 -10.43 -3.53 0.59
C CYS A 192 -10.59 -5.04 0.42
N VAL A 193 -9.65 -5.69 -0.28
CA VAL A 193 -9.59 -7.15 -0.43
C VAL A 193 -8.20 -7.63 -0.04
N LEU A 194 -8.15 -8.59 0.88
CA LEU A 194 -6.92 -9.13 1.45
C LEU A 194 -6.96 -10.65 1.42
N LYS A 195 -6.15 -11.25 0.55
CA LYS A 195 -6.07 -12.71 0.31
C LYS A 195 -7.37 -13.28 -0.27
N HIS A 196 -7.24 -14.37 -1.03
CA HIS A 196 -8.36 -15.05 -1.70
C HIS A 196 -9.16 -14.09 -2.61
N PHE A 197 -8.52 -13.65 -3.69
CA PHE A 197 -8.96 -12.53 -4.53
C PHE A 197 -10.00 -12.88 -5.60
N ILE A 198 -10.51 -14.11 -5.66
CA ILE A 198 -11.57 -14.43 -6.63
C ILE A 198 -12.90 -13.97 -6.06
N GLN A 199 -13.50 -12.96 -6.69
CA GLN A 199 -14.80 -12.38 -6.32
C GLN A 199 -15.69 -12.20 -7.56
N ASP A 200 -16.96 -11.91 -7.34
CA ASP A 200 -17.83 -11.43 -8.40
C ASP A 200 -18.32 -10.01 -8.05
N ILE A 201 -17.65 -8.98 -8.60
CA ILE A 201 -17.89 -7.57 -8.28
C ILE A 201 -17.97 -6.81 -9.60
N ASP A 202 -19.09 -6.14 -9.85
CA ASP A 202 -19.26 -5.30 -11.04
C ASP A 202 -19.22 -3.81 -10.71
N SER A 203 -19.27 -2.99 -11.76
CA SER A 203 -19.23 -1.53 -11.71
C SER A 203 -20.47 -0.88 -11.11
N SER A 204 -21.50 -1.64 -10.72
CA SER A 204 -22.65 -1.09 -9.98
C SER A 204 -22.29 -0.72 -8.53
N ASN A 205 -21.17 -1.23 -8.02
CA ASN A 205 -20.62 -0.82 -6.73
C ASN A 205 -19.80 0.46 -6.90
N THR A 206 -19.96 1.40 -5.97
CA THR A 206 -19.28 2.69 -6.05
C THR A 206 -18.51 3.02 -4.78
N VAL A 207 -17.32 3.60 -4.94
CA VAL A 207 -16.53 4.24 -3.90
C VAL A 207 -16.48 5.74 -4.16
N ASP A 208 -16.90 6.57 -3.20
CA ASP A 208 -17.01 8.03 -3.34
C ASP A 208 -17.72 8.48 -4.63
N GLY A 209 -18.76 7.74 -5.03
CA GLY A 209 -19.57 8.01 -6.22
C GLY A 209 -18.97 7.53 -7.55
N LYS A 210 -17.81 6.88 -7.53
CA LYS A 210 -17.14 6.33 -8.72
C LYS A 210 -17.21 4.80 -8.77
N PRO A 211 -17.31 4.17 -9.96
CA PRO A 211 -17.39 2.72 -10.09
C PRO A 211 -16.14 1.97 -9.59
N ILE A 212 -16.36 0.77 -9.06
CA ILE A 212 -15.32 -0.23 -8.85
C ILE A 212 -15.09 -1.03 -10.14
N TYR A 213 -13.85 -1.10 -10.61
CA TYR A 213 -13.45 -2.01 -11.69
C TYR A 213 -12.66 -3.19 -11.11
N TYR A 214 -13.37 -4.29 -10.86
CA TYR A 214 -12.81 -5.55 -10.37
C TYR A 214 -12.78 -6.56 -11.52
N TRP A 215 -11.65 -6.68 -12.20
CA TRP A 215 -11.54 -7.49 -13.41
C TRP A 215 -10.89 -8.83 -13.10
N ILE A 216 -11.52 -9.90 -13.59
CA ILE A 216 -11.00 -11.27 -13.48
C ILE A 216 -10.87 -11.88 -14.87
N ASN A 217 -9.69 -12.44 -15.19
CA ASN A 217 -9.42 -13.08 -16.48
C ASN A 217 -9.59 -12.15 -17.70
N VAL A 218 -9.42 -10.84 -17.50
CA VAL A 218 -9.56 -9.84 -18.57
C VAL A 218 -8.23 -9.65 -19.28
N ARG A 219 -8.28 -9.40 -20.59
CA ARG A 219 -7.09 -9.14 -21.41
C ARG A 219 -7.30 -7.99 -22.38
N ASP A 220 -6.21 -7.33 -22.76
CA ASP A 220 -6.13 -6.40 -23.90
C ASP A 220 -7.09 -5.21 -23.80
N LEU A 221 -7.31 -4.70 -22.59
CA LEU A 221 -8.23 -3.60 -22.31
C LEU A 221 -7.60 -2.50 -21.47
N ALA A 222 -8.13 -1.28 -21.63
CA ALA A 222 -7.80 -0.14 -20.79
C ALA A 222 -8.90 0.09 -19.75
N ILE A 223 -8.50 0.36 -18.51
CA ILE A 223 -9.42 0.70 -17.43
C ILE A 223 -10.11 2.02 -17.74
N PRO A 224 -11.45 2.12 -17.59
CA PRO A 224 -12.16 3.38 -17.78
C PRO A 224 -11.67 4.47 -16.81
N SER A 225 -11.61 5.72 -17.32
CA SER A 225 -11.05 6.85 -16.59
C SER A 225 -11.84 7.30 -15.36
N ASP A 226 -13.08 6.82 -15.22
CA ASP A 226 -13.96 7.13 -14.09
C ASP A 226 -13.79 6.18 -12.89
N ALA A 227 -12.80 5.28 -12.93
CA ALA A 227 -12.51 4.34 -11.86
C ALA A 227 -12.35 5.01 -10.48
N GLY A 228 -13.02 4.45 -9.48
CA GLY A 228 -12.82 4.77 -8.07
C GLY A 228 -11.92 3.76 -7.34
N TYR A 229 -11.94 2.51 -7.78
CA TYR A 229 -11.07 1.42 -7.31
C TYR A 229 -10.76 0.48 -8.47
N VAL A 230 -9.55 -0.07 -8.49
CA VAL A 230 -9.09 -1.00 -9.53
C VAL A 230 -8.48 -2.24 -8.89
N ALA A 231 -9.01 -3.41 -9.27
CA ALA A 231 -8.37 -4.69 -9.01
C ALA A 231 -8.31 -5.52 -10.28
N LEU A 232 -7.13 -6.05 -10.58
CA LEU A 232 -6.84 -6.91 -11.71
C LEU A 232 -6.46 -8.29 -11.17
N VAL A 233 -7.27 -9.31 -11.43
CA VAL A 233 -7.05 -10.67 -10.96
C VAL A 233 -6.91 -11.60 -12.16
N ASN A 234 -5.76 -12.26 -12.28
CA ASN A 234 -5.43 -13.10 -13.42
C ASN A 234 -5.60 -12.39 -14.78
N CYS A 235 -5.24 -11.11 -14.84
CA CYS A 235 -5.38 -10.30 -16.05
C CYS A 235 -4.08 -10.26 -16.87
N THR A 236 -4.17 -9.87 -18.14
CA THR A 236 -2.97 -9.73 -18.99
C THR A 236 -3.11 -8.55 -19.94
N ASN A 237 -2.04 -7.79 -20.16
CA ASN A 237 -2.06 -6.67 -21.11
C ASN A 237 -3.17 -5.65 -20.82
N ILE A 238 -3.28 -5.27 -19.55
CA ILE A 238 -4.21 -4.22 -19.11
C ILE A 238 -3.49 -2.89 -19.06
N THR A 239 -4.14 -1.81 -19.48
CA THR A 239 -3.64 -0.44 -19.29
C THR A 239 -4.49 0.28 -18.24
N ALA A 240 -3.87 0.71 -17.14
CA ALA A 240 -4.47 1.62 -16.18
C ALA A 240 -3.74 2.96 -16.24
N LYS A 241 -4.43 3.99 -16.75
CA LYS A 241 -3.80 5.26 -17.09
C LYS A 241 -4.64 6.46 -16.68
N ASP A 242 -3.96 7.51 -16.21
CA ASP A 242 -4.55 8.81 -15.87
C ASP A 242 -5.69 8.71 -14.82
N LEU A 243 -5.63 7.73 -13.92
CA LEU A 243 -6.66 7.49 -12.89
C LEU A 243 -6.40 8.28 -11.61
N ASN A 244 -7.47 8.58 -10.87
CA ASN A 244 -7.41 9.17 -9.53
C ASN A 244 -8.02 8.19 -8.52
N LEU A 245 -7.16 7.47 -7.79
CA LEU A 245 -7.54 6.37 -6.89
C LEU A 245 -7.20 6.74 -5.45
N GLN A 246 -8.24 6.84 -4.61
CA GLN A 246 -8.09 7.35 -3.24
C GLN A 246 -9.11 6.77 -2.27
N ASN A 247 -8.80 6.84 -0.98
CA ASN A 247 -9.65 6.41 0.13
C ASN A 247 -10.05 4.92 0.01
N ASN A 248 -9.10 4.05 -0.34
CA ASN A 248 -9.32 2.60 -0.43
C ASN A 248 -8.27 1.82 0.35
N GLY A 249 -8.51 0.52 0.56
CA GLY A 249 -7.51 -0.36 1.17
C GLY A 249 -6.26 -0.47 0.30
N GLN A 250 -6.43 -0.78 -0.98
CA GLN A 250 -5.37 -0.64 -1.97
C GLN A 250 -5.79 0.46 -2.93
N GLY A 251 -4.89 1.36 -3.29
CA GLY A 251 -5.16 2.29 -4.40
C GLY A 251 -5.36 1.51 -5.70
N MET A 252 -4.50 0.54 -5.96
CA MET A 252 -4.63 -0.42 -7.05
C MET A 252 -4.09 -1.79 -6.66
N LEU A 253 -4.84 -2.85 -7.00
CA LEU A 253 -4.48 -4.24 -6.69
C LEU A 253 -4.24 -5.05 -7.97
N LEU A 254 -3.08 -5.67 -8.08
CA LEU A 254 -2.73 -6.61 -9.14
C LEU A 254 -2.48 -7.98 -8.51
N VAL A 255 -3.19 -9.00 -8.99
CA VAL A 255 -3.10 -10.37 -8.50
C VAL A 255 -2.92 -11.29 -9.71
N HIS A 256 -1.85 -12.10 -9.74
CA HIS A 256 -1.53 -12.97 -10.88
C HIS A 256 -1.62 -12.26 -12.25
N THR A 257 -1.28 -10.97 -12.29
CA THR A 257 -1.40 -10.14 -13.49
C THR A 257 -0.05 -10.02 -14.17
N SER A 258 -0.04 -10.01 -15.52
CA SER A 258 1.18 -9.91 -16.32
C SER A 258 1.05 -8.94 -17.49
N ASN A 259 2.17 -8.51 -18.03
CA ASN A 259 2.27 -7.66 -19.23
C ASN A 259 1.41 -6.39 -19.17
N SER A 260 1.11 -5.87 -17.97
CA SER A 260 0.17 -4.75 -17.81
C SER A 260 0.89 -3.44 -17.49
N THR A 261 0.31 -2.31 -17.90
CA THR A 261 0.91 -0.99 -17.77
C THR A 261 0.07 -0.09 -16.86
N ILE A 262 0.67 0.35 -15.77
CA ILE A 262 0.10 1.26 -14.77
C ILE A 262 0.85 2.58 -14.87
N VAL A 263 0.27 3.58 -15.55
CA VAL A 263 0.99 4.79 -15.95
C VAL A 263 0.27 6.09 -15.67
N HIS A 264 0.98 7.10 -15.16
CA HIS A 264 0.44 8.46 -14.93
C HIS A 264 -0.78 8.53 -14.01
N ASN A 265 -0.91 7.60 -13.06
CA ASN A 265 -1.99 7.61 -12.09
C ASN A 265 -1.64 8.47 -10.87
N ASN A 266 -2.66 9.07 -10.26
CA ASN A 266 -2.59 9.73 -8.97
C ASN A 266 -3.23 8.82 -7.91
N ILE A 267 -2.39 8.21 -7.08
CA ILE A 267 -2.77 7.18 -6.11
C ILE A 267 -2.45 7.68 -4.71
N LYS A 268 -3.47 8.11 -3.97
CA LYS A 268 -3.28 8.81 -2.69
C LYS A 268 -4.31 8.49 -1.64
N ASP A 269 -3.99 8.72 -0.37
CA ASP A 269 -4.94 8.56 0.74
C ASP A 269 -5.52 7.12 0.81
N ASN A 270 -4.74 6.11 0.39
CA ASN A 270 -5.10 4.69 0.52
C ASN A 270 -4.31 4.04 1.66
N LYS A 271 -4.65 2.81 2.05
CA LYS A 271 -3.81 2.07 3.01
C LYS A 271 -2.49 1.68 2.34
N ASP A 272 -2.54 0.93 1.25
CA ASP A 272 -1.39 0.65 0.38
C ASP A 272 -1.59 1.36 -0.98
N GLY A 273 -0.53 1.88 -1.60
CA GLY A 273 -0.64 2.55 -2.89
C GLY A 273 -0.93 1.57 -4.04
N VAL A 274 0.10 0.91 -4.54
CA VAL A 274 -0.01 -0.17 -5.55
C VAL A 274 0.46 -1.47 -4.94
N TYR A 275 -0.38 -2.51 -5.00
CA TYR A 275 -0.04 -3.84 -4.49
C TYR A 275 -0.03 -4.89 -5.61
N LEU A 276 1.13 -5.50 -5.83
CA LEU A 276 1.32 -6.66 -6.69
C LEU A 276 1.45 -7.92 -5.82
N TYR A 277 0.54 -8.85 -6.01
CA TYR A 277 0.56 -10.17 -5.38
C TYR A 277 0.68 -11.25 -6.45
N ASP A 278 1.78 -12.02 -6.40
CA ASP A 278 2.14 -13.03 -7.40
C ASP A 278 1.98 -12.54 -8.85
N SER A 279 2.17 -11.23 -9.07
CA SER A 279 1.97 -10.56 -10.35
C SER A 279 3.32 -10.35 -11.00
N SER A 280 3.71 -11.39 -11.73
CA SER A 280 5.01 -11.46 -12.37
C SER A 280 4.92 -11.20 -13.87
N ASN A 281 6.07 -10.90 -14.46
CA ASN A 281 6.33 -10.81 -15.89
C ASN A 281 5.77 -9.54 -16.54
N ASN A 282 6.69 -8.61 -16.81
CA ASN A 282 6.52 -7.43 -17.65
C ASN A 282 5.37 -6.51 -17.23
N ASN A 283 5.04 -6.44 -15.95
CA ASN A 283 4.22 -5.33 -15.48
C ASN A 283 5.08 -4.08 -15.36
N ILE A 284 4.57 -2.98 -15.90
CA ILE A 284 5.25 -1.68 -15.95
C ILE A 284 4.45 -0.71 -15.08
N ILE A 285 5.09 -0.18 -14.04
CA ILE A 285 4.52 0.84 -13.16
C ILE A 285 5.35 2.10 -13.36
N SER A 286 4.85 3.07 -14.13
CA SER A 286 5.65 4.22 -14.51
C SER A 286 4.97 5.58 -14.43
N GLY A 287 5.73 6.62 -14.08
CA GLY A 287 5.24 8.00 -14.09
C GLY A 287 4.07 8.27 -13.14
N ASN A 288 3.85 7.43 -12.12
CA ASN A 288 2.73 7.59 -11.19
C ASN A 288 3.10 8.53 -10.04
N ASN A 289 2.11 9.26 -9.54
CA ASN A 289 2.21 10.03 -8.30
C ASN A 289 1.53 9.25 -7.17
N ILE A 290 2.33 8.65 -6.29
CA ILE A 290 1.88 7.72 -5.23
C ILE A 290 2.20 8.34 -3.87
N THR A 291 1.24 9.01 -3.24
CA THR A 291 1.51 9.88 -2.09
C THR A 291 0.50 9.73 -0.97
N ALA A 292 0.90 9.95 0.29
CA ALA A 292 -0.01 9.95 1.44
C ALA A 292 -0.78 8.63 1.61
N ASN A 293 -0.17 7.50 1.23
CA ASN A 293 -0.71 6.18 1.55
C ASN A 293 -0.21 5.75 2.93
N ASN A 294 -1.10 5.22 3.77
CA ASN A 294 -0.89 5.00 5.20
C ASN A 294 0.07 3.83 5.52
N ARG A 295 0.49 3.06 4.53
CA ARG A 295 1.55 2.06 4.58
C ARG A 295 2.52 2.25 3.42
N ASP A 296 2.60 1.28 2.52
CA ASP A 296 3.63 1.21 1.48
C ASP A 296 3.18 1.94 0.22
N GLY A 297 4.13 2.59 -0.45
CA GLY A 297 3.87 3.21 -1.74
C GLY A 297 3.60 2.14 -2.81
N ILE A 298 4.57 1.26 -3.00
CA ILE A 298 4.44 0.09 -3.87
C ILE A 298 4.89 -1.15 -3.12
N LEU A 299 4.04 -2.18 -3.08
CA LEU A 299 4.35 -3.49 -2.48
C LEU A 299 4.34 -4.57 -3.57
N LEU A 300 5.42 -5.35 -3.65
CA LEU A 300 5.54 -6.55 -4.46
C LEU A 300 5.70 -7.75 -3.52
N SER A 301 4.74 -8.66 -3.52
CA SER A 301 4.82 -9.94 -2.80
C SER A 301 4.77 -11.07 -3.83
N GLY A 302 5.83 -11.90 -3.86
CA GLY A 302 5.95 -13.00 -4.85
C GLY A 302 5.97 -12.54 -6.31
N SER A 303 6.32 -11.27 -6.58
CA SER A 303 6.10 -10.63 -7.88
C SER A 303 7.43 -10.32 -8.57
N SER A 304 7.79 -11.14 -9.56
CA SER A 304 9.11 -11.12 -10.21
C SER A 304 9.05 -10.60 -11.64
N ASN A 305 10.19 -10.14 -12.18
CA ASN A 305 10.33 -9.68 -13.57
C ASN A 305 9.42 -8.49 -13.91
N ASN A 306 9.36 -7.46 -13.06
CA ASN A 306 8.59 -6.23 -13.29
C ASN A 306 9.48 -4.98 -13.35
N SER A 307 8.94 -3.91 -13.94
CA SER A 307 9.62 -2.62 -14.09
C SER A 307 8.87 -1.51 -13.36
N ILE A 308 9.56 -0.79 -12.50
CA ILE A 308 9.05 0.36 -11.73
C ILE A 308 9.92 1.58 -12.07
N SER A 309 9.37 2.58 -12.76
CA SER A 309 10.19 3.70 -13.23
C SER A 309 9.55 5.07 -13.23
N GLY A 310 10.34 6.14 -13.04
CA GLY A 310 9.83 7.51 -13.14
C GLY A 310 8.71 7.86 -12.15
N ASN A 311 8.55 7.13 -11.04
CA ASN A 311 7.45 7.35 -10.11
C ASN A 311 7.85 8.38 -9.04
N ASN A 312 6.89 9.17 -8.58
CA ASN A 312 7.02 10.02 -7.40
C ASN A 312 6.29 9.35 -6.23
N ILE A 313 7.05 8.83 -5.26
CA ILE A 313 6.54 7.99 -4.17
C ILE A 313 6.83 8.64 -2.82
N ILE A 314 5.77 8.95 -2.07
CA ILE A 314 5.84 9.44 -0.70
C ILE A 314 4.91 8.58 0.18
N ALA A 315 5.51 7.68 0.95
CA ALA A 315 4.80 6.67 1.73
C ALA A 315 4.95 6.89 3.25
N GLU A 316 3.91 6.53 4.01
CA GLU A 316 3.95 6.60 5.48
C GLU A 316 4.76 5.46 6.11
N TRP A 317 5.00 4.38 5.37
CA TRP A 317 5.87 3.28 5.78
C TRP A 317 7.04 3.12 4.81
N VAL A 318 7.07 2.08 3.98
CA VAL A 318 8.13 1.86 2.98
C VAL A 318 7.75 2.51 1.65
N GLY A 319 8.70 3.19 0.99
CA GLY A 319 8.48 3.71 -0.37
C GLY A 319 8.17 2.58 -1.36
N ILE A 320 9.11 1.66 -1.53
CA ILE A 320 8.94 0.43 -2.32
C ILE A 320 9.40 -0.78 -1.50
N TYR A 321 8.50 -1.74 -1.31
CA TYR A 321 8.79 -2.99 -0.60
C TYR A 321 8.69 -4.20 -1.52
N LEU A 322 9.77 -4.98 -1.61
CA LEU A 322 9.85 -6.26 -2.31
C LEU A 322 9.98 -7.41 -1.29
N GLU A 323 9.00 -8.29 -1.28
CA GLU A 323 8.98 -9.52 -0.49
C GLU A 323 8.97 -10.73 -1.43
N HIS A 324 9.95 -11.62 -1.31
CA HIS A 324 10.09 -12.81 -2.17
C HIS A 324 9.98 -12.50 -3.67
N SER A 325 10.54 -11.36 -4.11
CA SER A 325 10.32 -10.79 -5.45
C SER A 325 11.66 -10.61 -6.17
N LEU A 326 11.85 -11.31 -7.28
CA LEU A 326 13.14 -11.44 -7.97
C LEU A 326 13.15 -10.71 -9.31
N ASN A 327 14.33 -10.39 -9.83
CA ASN A 327 14.51 -9.90 -11.20
C ASN A 327 13.67 -8.65 -11.53
N ASN A 328 13.40 -7.78 -10.57
CA ASN A 328 12.70 -6.52 -10.81
C ASN A 328 13.68 -5.39 -11.08
N THR A 329 13.27 -4.42 -11.89
CA THR A 329 14.01 -3.21 -12.20
C THR A 329 13.29 -2.01 -11.60
N ILE A 330 13.99 -1.23 -10.77
CA ILE A 330 13.51 0.00 -10.12
C ILE A 330 14.42 1.14 -10.53
N PHE A 331 13.94 2.10 -11.32
CA PHE A 331 14.80 3.17 -11.82
C PHE A 331 14.16 4.54 -11.97
N GLU A 332 14.98 5.58 -12.05
CA GLU A 332 14.57 6.97 -12.34
C GLU A 332 13.43 7.50 -11.43
N SER A 333 13.25 6.95 -10.23
CA SER A 333 12.13 7.29 -9.36
C SER A 333 12.57 8.18 -8.21
N ASN A 334 11.65 9.04 -7.75
CA ASN A 334 11.80 9.81 -6.52
C ASN A 334 11.07 9.08 -5.39
N ILE A 335 11.81 8.53 -4.45
CA ILE A 335 11.31 7.60 -3.43
C ILE A 335 11.58 8.15 -2.04
N LYS A 336 10.50 8.34 -1.28
CA LYS A 336 10.56 8.77 0.12
C LYS A 336 9.62 7.95 0.99
N GLY A 337 10.17 7.06 1.80
CA GLY A 337 9.42 6.42 2.88
C GLY A 337 9.64 7.14 4.21
N LYS A 338 8.61 7.21 5.06
CA LYS A 338 8.77 7.69 6.45
C LYS A 338 9.35 6.62 7.39
N VAL A 339 9.49 5.39 6.93
CA VAL A 339 10.35 4.39 7.56
C VAL A 339 11.51 4.11 6.63
N ASP A 340 11.36 3.20 5.65
CA ASP A 340 12.43 2.86 4.72
C ASP A 340 12.13 3.35 3.29
N GLY A 341 13.18 3.63 2.49
CA GLY A 341 13.02 4.06 1.10
C GLY A 341 12.65 2.89 0.20
N VAL A 342 13.61 1.99 -0.01
CA VAL A 342 13.47 0.74 -0.75
C VAL A 342 13.89 -0.42 0.15
N TYR A 343 13.01 -1.40 0.35
CA TYR A 343 13.26 -2.55 1.22
C TYR A 343 13.10 -3.85 0.43
N LEU A 344 14.11 -4.73 0.50
CA LEU A 344 14.12 -6.05 -0.13
C LEU A 344 14.24 -7.13 0.95
N GLU A 345 13.23 -8.00 1.05
CA GLU A 345 13.24 -9.19 1.91
C GLU A 345 13.16 -10.44 1.04
N TYR A 346 14.13 -11.36 1.19
CA TYR A 346 14.24 -12.59 0.39
C TYR A 346 14.12 -12.34 -1.13
N SER A 347 14.64 -11.20 -1.60
CA SER A 347 14.42 -10.64 -2.93
C SER A 347 15.76 -10.43 -3.63
N SER A 348 16.19 -11.45 -4.37
CA SER A 348 17.49 -11.50 -5.06
C SER A 348 17.38 -11.10 -6.53
N ASN A 349 18.53 -10.75 -7.15
CA ASN A 349 18.64 -10.44 -8.58
C ASN A 349 17.85 -9.20 -9.05
N ASN A 350 17.61 -8.22 -8.18
CA ASN A 350 16.94 -6.97 -8.55
C ASN A 350 17.95 -5.89 -8.95
N TYR A 351 17.52 -4.99 -9.84
CA TYR A 351 18.28 -3.82 -10.29
C TYR A 351 17.63 -2.54 -9.75
N ILE A 352 18.34 -1.80 -8.92
CA ILE A 352 17.89 -0.53 -8.33
C ILE A 352 18.85 0.54 -8.80
N SER A 353 18.41 1.41 -9.71
CA SER A 353 19.32 2.41 -10.28
C SER A 353 18.75 3.79 -10.52
N GLU A 354 19.60 4.82 -10.50
CA GLU A 354 19.20 6.17 -10.95
C GLU A 354 18.01 6.76 -10.18
N ASN A 355 17.76 6.27 -8.96
CA ASN A 355 16.68 6.78 -8.11
C ASN A 355 17.20 7.87 -7.16
N ASN A 356 16.32 8.80 -6.82
CA ASN A 356 16.51 9.70 -5.68
C ASN A 356 15.81 9.10 -4.46
N ILE A 357 16.57 8.61 -3.48
CA ILE A 357 16.04 7.83 -2.35
C ILE A 357 16.30 8.56 -1.04
N GLN A 358 15.23 8.79 -0.28
CA GLN A 358 15.24 9.32 1.07
C GLN A 358 14.42 8.42 1.98
N ALA A 359 14.78 8.43 3.27
CA ALA A 359 14.07 7.70 4.31
C ALA A 359 14.16 8.48 5.63
N HIS A 360 13.59 7.91 6.70
CA HIS A 360 13.69 8.54 8.01
C HIS A 360 15.11 8.48 8.57
N GLN A 361 15.49 9.49 9.36
CA GLN A 361 16.84 9.63 9.95
C GLN A 361 17.28 8.49 10.89
N TYR A 362 16.40 7.51 11.17
CA TYR A 362 16.70 6.33 12.00
C TYR A 362 16.54 5.00 11.23
N HIS A 363 16.30 5.08 9.93
CA HIS A 363 15.92 3.94 9.08
C HIS A 363 16.80 3.88 7.83
N TYR A 364 16.44 3.05 6.86
CA TYR A 364 17.28 2.68 5.73
C TYR A 364 16.76 3.32 4.44
N ALA A 365 17.62 3.98 3.67
CA ALA A 365 17.21 4.39 2.33
C ALA A 365 17.11 3.17 1.40
N VAL A 366 18.11 2.28 1.40
CA VAL A 366 18.04 0.99 0.70
C VAL A 366 18.43 -0.13 1.67
N ALA A 367 17.55 -1.12 1.86
CA ALA A 367 17.79 -2.26 2.73
C ALA A 367 17.67 -3.59 1.96
N LEU A 368 18.67 -4.45 2.09
CA LEU A 368 18.70 -5.81 1.56
C LEU A 368 18.77 -6.78 2.72
N VAL A 369 17.76 -7.61 2.88
CA VAL A 369 17.65 -8.59 3.96
C VAL A 369 17.43 -9.97 3.35
N TYR A 370 18.39 -10.88 3.57
CA TYR A 370 18.43 -12.19 2.92
C TYR A 370 18.29 -12.11 1.39
N SER A 371 18.89 -11.08 0.78
CA SER A 371 18.65 -10.67 -0.60
C SER A 371 19.99 -10.53 -1.33
N SER A 372 20.36 -11.54 -2.11
CA SER A 372 21.68 -11.66 -2.74
C SER A 372 21.65 -11.30 -4.22
N ASN A 373 22.81 -11.08 -4.84
CA ASN A 373 22.93 -10.83 -6.30
C ASN A 373 22.13 -9.61 -6.80
N ASN A 374 21.88 -8.61 -5.95
CA ASN A 374 21.24 -7.37 -6.37
C ASN A 374 22.28 -6.34 -6.86
N TYR A 375 21.84 -5.47 -7.74
CA TYR A 375 22.62 -4.41 -8.35
C TYR A 375 22.04 -3.07 -7.92
N ILE A 376 22.81 -2.30 -7.16
CA ILE A 376 22.42 -0.97 -6.69
C ILE A 376 23.37 0.02 -7.31
N SER A 377 22.90 0.80 -8.28
CA SER A 377 23.82 1.66 -9.03
C SER A 377 23.30 3.05 -9.36
N ARG A 378 24.18 4.06 -9.38
CA ARG A 378 23.82 5.43 -9.79
C ARG A 378 22.65 6.06 -9.02
N ASN A 379 22.32 5.58 -7.81
CA ASN A 379 21.27 6.18 -6.99
C ASN A 379 21.82 7.38 -6.21
N ASN A 380 20.97 8.39 -6.00
CA ASN A 380 21.21 9.48 -5.08
C ASN A 380 20.53 9.19 -3.74
N ILE A 381 21.32 8.86 -2.72
CA ILE A 381 20.86 8.39 -1.41
C ILE A 381 21.23 9.43 -0.34
N THR A 382 20.22 10.06 0.26
CA THR A 382 20.45 11.24 1.11
C THR A 382 19.60 11.29 2.38
N ASN A 383 20.14 11.92 3.42
CA ASN A 383 19.43 12.33 4.65
C ASN A 383 18.67 11.22 5.38
N THR A 384 19.27 10.03 5.50
CA THR A 384 18.68 8.89 6.22
C THR A 384 19.56 8.38 7.37
N GLY A 385 19.04 7.45 8.16
CA GLY A 385 19.81 6.76 9.21
C GLY A 385 20.95 5.94 8.61
N VAL A 386 20.65 5.03 7.69
CA VAL A 386 21.64 4.29 6.91
C VAL A 386 21.34 4.44 5.43
N GLY A 387 22.32 4.86 4.64
CA GLY A 387 22.18 4.95 3.19
C GLY A 387 21.86 3.59 2.58
N ILE A 388 22.80 2.64 2.68
CA ILE A 388 22.63 1.26 2.20
C ILE A 388 22.90 0.27 3.33
N TYR A 389 21.92 -0.60 3.62
CA TYR A 389 22.02 -1.68 4.61
C TYR A 389 22.01 -3.05 3.94
N LEU A 390 23.01 -3.89 4.23
CA LEU A 390 23.05 -5.30 3.84
C LEU A 390 23.02 -6.18 5.08
N GLY A 391 21.95 -6.97 5.23
CA GLY A 391 21.77 -7.97 6.28
C GLY A 391 21.68 -9.37 5.69
N ALA A 392 22.63 -10.25 6.02
CA ALA A 392 22.69 -11.62 5.50
C ALA A 392 22.52 -11.71 3.97
N SER A 393 23.15 -10.77 3.25
CA SER A 393 22.93 -10.54 1.83
C SER A 393 24.28 -10.53 1.11
N ASN A 394 24.47 -11.48 0.19
CA ASN A 394 25.78 -11.77 -0.40
C ASN A 394 25.80 -11.45 -1.90
N TYR A 395 26.98 -11.35 -2.49
CA TYR A 395 27.15 -11.23 -3.95
C TYR A 395 26.43 -10.03 -4.57
N ASN A 396 26.15 -8.98 -3.80
CA ASN A 396 25.55 -7.76 -4.32
C ASN A 396 26.63 -6.84 -4.90
N MET A 397 26.24 -6.07 -5.91
CA MET A 397 27.07 -5.09 -6.59
C MET A 397 26.52 -3.69 -6.32
N ILE A 398 27.32 -2.86 -5.65
CA ILE A 398 26.95 -1.50 -5.26
C ILE A 398 27.95 -0.56 -5.93
N SER A 399 27.53 0.16 -6.98
CA SER A 399 28.46 0.99 -7.74
C SER A 399 27.90 2.31 -8.27
N GLY A 400 28.73 3.34 -8.33
CA GLY A 400 28.31 4.62 -8.91
C GLY A 400 27.28 5.42 -8.09
N ASN A 401 26.96 5.01 -6.86
CA ASN A 401 25.93 5.67 -6.06
C ASN A 401 26.49 6.94 -5.38
N ASN A 402 25.66 7.96 -5.24
CA ASN A 402 25.94 9.13 -4.42
C ASN A 402 25.29 8.98 -3.04
N ILE A 403 26.08 8.63 -2.03
CA ILE A 403 25.63 8.29 -0.67
C ILE A 403 26.06 9.41 0.27
N THR A 404 25.15 10.34 0.57
CA THR A 404 25.51 11.60 1.24
C THR A 404 24.67 11.97 2.45
N ASN A 405 25.30 12.59 3.45
CA ASN A 405 24.64 13.15 4.65
C ASN A 405 23.76 12.14 5.44
N ASN A 406 24.21 10.89 5.56
CA ASN A 406 23.54 9.84 6.34
C ASN A 406 24.25 9.61 7.68
N SER A 407 23.57 9.01 8.67
CA SER A 407 24.27 8.63 9.91
C SER A 407 25.31 7.53 9.65
N TYR A 408 24.96 6.57 8.80
CA TYR A 408 25.89 5.61 8.20
C TYR A 408 25.74 5.66 6.69
N GLY A 409 26.84 5.76 5.94
CA GLY A 409 26.79 5.64 4.48
C GLY A 409 26.37 4.23 4.08
N ILE A 410 27.18 3.24 4.45
CA ILE A 410 26.91 1.81 4.21
C ILE A 410 27.05 1.03 5.52
N LEU A 411 26.14 0.10 5.79
CA LEU A 411 26.18 -0.80 6.95
C LEU A 411 26.04 -2.26 6.49
N LEU A 412 27.00 -3.10 6.89
CA LEU A 412 27.00 -4.54 6.60
C LEU A 412 26.83 -5.36 7.87
N ARG A 413 26.00 -6.40 7.80
CA ARG A 413 25.82 -7.42 8.85
C ARG A 413 25.71 -8.81 8.22
N LEU A 414 26.55 -9.74 8.65
CA LEU A 414 26.56 -11.12 8.14
C LEU A 414 26.58 -11.21 6.60
N SER A 415 27.25 -10.26 5.93
CA SER A 415 27.16 -10.07 4.47
C SER A 415 28.55 -10.16 3.84
N LEU A 416 28.69 -11.05 2.87
CA LEU A 416 29.96 -11.49 2.30
C LEU A 416 29.93 -11.43 0.77
N GLN A 417 31.11 -11.29 0.18
CA GLN A 417 31.36 -11.33 -1.25
C GLN A 417 30.56 -10.28 -2.03
N ASN A 418 30.26 -9.17 -1.38
CA ASN A 418 29.69 -7.99 -2.04
C ASN A 418 30.83 -7.13 -2.58
N ASN A 419 30.54 -6.43 -3.67
CA ASN A 419 31.49 -5.60 -4.38
C ASN A 419 31.00 -4.14 -4.34
N PHE A 420 31.86 -3.23 -3.92
CA PHE A 420 31.60 -1.80 -3.76
C PHE A 420 32.65 -0.99 -4.51
N TRP A 421 32.31 -0.28 -5.58
CA TRP A 421 33.28 0.54 -6.32
C TRP A 421 32.61 1.74 -6.94
N HIS A 422 33.39 2.79 -7.21
CA HIS A 422 32.91 4.01 -7.87
C HIS A 422 31.77 4.72 -7.14
N ASN A 423 31.54 4.45 -5.86
CA ASN A 423 30.55 5.17 -5.06
C ASN A 423 31.14 6.46 -4.52
N ASN A 424 30.31 7.50 -4.44
CA ASN A 424 30.60 8.75 -3.77
C ASN A 424 30.08 8.68 -2.34
N ILE A 425 30.95 8.46 -1.37
CA ILE A 425 30.61 8.29 0.04
C ILE A 425 30.99 9.58 0.79
N ILE A 426 30.03 10.50 0.92
CA ILE A 426 30.32 11.91 1.22
C ILE A 426 29.56 12.40 2.46
N TYR A 427 30.27 12.98 3.44
CA TYR A 427 29.69 13.65 4.61
C TYR A 427 28.69 12.80 5.41
N ASN A 428 28.86 11.47 5.42
CA ASN A 428 28.15 10.62 6.36
C ASN A 428 28.83 10.72 7.73
N ILE A 429 28.07 10.62 8.83
CA ILE A 429 28.66 10.66 10.19
C ILE A 429 29.67 9.52 10.36
N LYS A 430 29.36 8.35 9.80
CA LYS A 430 30.30 7.26 9.58
C LYS A 430 30.15 6.72 8.16
N GLN A 431 31.22 6.71 7.38
CA GLN A 431 31.19 6.30 5.97
C GLN A 431 30.73 4.84 5.82
N VAL A 432 31.37 3.92 6.54
CA VAL A 432 31.04 2.50 6.53
C VAL A 432 31.03 1.94 7.94
N ARG A 433 30.04 1.10 8.26
CA ARG A 433 30.02 0.27 9.47
C ARG A 433 29.92 -1.21 9.10
N ILE A 434 30.97 -1.94 9.40
CA ILE A 434 31.01 -3.40 9.30
C ILE A 434 30.66 -4.00 10.66
N SER A 435 29.68 -4.90 10.68
CA SER A 435 29.31 -5.66 11.86
C SER A 435 29.56 -7.15 11.64
N VAL A 436 29.54 -7.91 12.75
CA VAL A 436 29.99 -9.31 12.88
C VAL A 436 29.89 -10.14 11.59
N ALA A 437 30.99 -10.82 11.26
CA ALA A 437 31.11 -11.80 10.17
C ALA A 437 30.79 -11.25 8.77
N SER A 438 31.35 -10.08 8.43
CA SER A 438 31.28 -9.46 7.11
C SER A 438 32.70 -9.19 6.55
N TYR A 439 33.57 -10.20 6.58
CA TYR A 439 35.03 -10.07 6.41
C TYR A 439 35.54 -10.35 4.99
N SER A 440 34.69 -10.52 3.98
CA SER A 440 35.14 -10.86 2.63
C SER A 440 34.40 -10.06 1.57
N ASN A 441 34.49 -8.73 1.63
CA ASN A 441 33.90 -7.83 0.63
C ASN A 441 35.01 -7.09 -0.11
N ILE A 442 34.73 -6.69 -1.35
CA ILE A 442 35.68 -5.98 -2.22
C ILE A 442 35.23 -4.52 -2.32
N TRP A 443 36.17 -3.59 -2.15
CA TRP A 443 35.89 -2.15 -2.09
C TRP A 443 36.55 -1.35 -3.22
N ASP A 444 36.99 -2.02 -4.28
CA ASP A 444 37.55 -1.42 -5.47
C ASP A 444 37.35 -2.30 -6.71
N ASP A 445 37.48 -1.73 -7.90
CA ASP A 445 37.42 -2.44 -9.18
C ASP A 445 38.82 -2.66 -9.79
N GLY A 446 39.86 -2.62 -8.94
CA GLY A 446 41.24 -2.76 -9.37
C GLY A 446 41.79 -1.57 -10.17
N TYR A 447 43.08 -1.64 -10.51
CA TYR A 447 43.76 -0.65 -11.35
C TYR A 447 43.55 -0.94 -12.86
N PRO A 448 43.32 0.08 -13.72
CA PRO A 448 43.23 1.52 -13.43
C PRO A 448 41.80 2.00 -13.14
N SER A 449 40.83 1.10 -12.97
CA SER A 449 39.42 1.47 -12.74
C SER A 449 39.24 2.29 -11.46
N GLY A 450 39.98 1.95 -10.41
CA GLY A 450 39.92 2.60 -9.11
C GLY A 450 38.83 2.03 -8.20
N GLY A 451 38.68 2.67 -7.05
CA GLY A 451 37.76 2.28 -5.99
C GLY A 451 36.65 3.30 -5.77
N ASN A 452 36.35 3.59 -4.51
CA ASN A 452 35.33 4.55 -4.13
C ASN A 452 35.95 5.92 -3.84
N TYR A 453 35.12 6.96 -3.89
CA TYR A 453 35.47 8.28 -3.38
C TYR A 453 34.99 8.43 -1.94
N TRP A 454 35.88 8.90 -1.07
CA TRP A 454 35.66 9.04 0.37
C TRP A 454 35.92 10.48 0.78
N SER A 455 34.91 11.19 1.30
CA SER A 455 35.09 12.61 1.68
C SER A 455 36.05 12.86 2.84
N ASP A 456 36.40 11.81 3.58
CA ASP A 456 37.34 11.80 4.71
C ASP A 456 38.71 11.19 4.35
N TYR A 457 38.94 10.83 3.08
CA TYR A 457 40.26 10.39 2.64
C TYR A 457 41.24 11.55 2.60
N THR A 458 42.42 11.33 3.18
CA THR A 458 43.48 12.34 3.36
C THR A 458 44.81 11.94 2.72
N GLY A 459 44.79 10.88 1.90
CA GLY A 459 45.97 10.43 1.17
C GLY A 459 46.41 11.40 0.08
N VAL A 460 47.52 11.08 -0.55
CA VAL A 460 48.12 11.84 -1.65
C VAL A 460 48.09 11.01 -2.94
N ASP A 461 48.28 11.67 -4.07
CA ASP A 461 48.33 11.08 -5.41
C ASP A 461 49.59 11.61 -6.10
N LEU A 462 50.70 10.93 -5.84
CA LEU A 462 52.03 11.21 -6.38
C LEU A 462 52.53 10.06 -7.27
N TYR A 463 51.93 8.89 -7.16
CA TYR A 463 52.30 7.68 -7.86
C TYR A 463 51.12 7.09 -8.65
N SER A 464 51.45 6.18 -9.55
CA SER A 464 50.53 5.50 -10.46
C SER A 464 50.88 4.03 -10.57
N GLY A 465 50.06 3.31 -11.34
CA GLY A 465 50.23 1.89 -11.62
C GLY A 465 49.57 0.98 -10.58
N PRO A 466 49.53 -0.34 -10.83
CA PRO A 466 48.79 -1.30 -9.99
C PRO A 466 49.31 -1.41 -8.55
N TYR A 467 50.54 -0.96 -8.30
CA TYR A 467 51.16 -0.93 -6.97
C TYR A 467 51.34 0.48 -6.40
N GLN A 468 50.85 1.51 -7.12
CA GLN A 468 50.95 2.92 -6.72
C GLN A 468 52.39 3.32 -6.34
N ASN A 469 53.35 2.95 -7.19
CA ASN A 469 54.79 3.14 -6.96
C ASN A 469 55.56 3.67 -8.17
N VAL A 470 54.86 4.02 -9.25
CA VAL A 470 55.44 4.66 -10.44
C VAL A 470 55.20 6.16 -10.34
N SER A 471 56.23 7.00 -10.36
CA SER A 471 56.05 8.45 -10.21
C SER A 471 55.11 9.04 -11.27
N GLY A 472 54.18 9.89 -10.82
CA GLY A 472 53.17 10.55 -11.65
C GLY A 472 51.78 10.26 -11.13
N SER A 473 50.96 11.30 -10.96
CA SER A 473 49.59 11.21 -10.45
C SER A 473 48.62 10.66 -11.49
N ASP A 474 47.68 9.81 -11.08
CA ASP A 474 46.64 9.27 -11.98
C ASP A 474 45.19 9.40 -11.46
N GLY A 475 44.98 10.16 -10.38
CA GLY A 475 43.67 10.40 -9.80
C GLY A 475 43.22 9.30 -8.83
N ILE A 476 44.06 8.30 -8.60
CA ILE A 476 43.91 7.27 -7.57
C ILE A 476 44.87 7.60 -6.43
N GLY A 477 44.41 7.44 -5.20
CA GLY A 477 45.24 7.71 -4.02
C GLY A 477 46.30 6.64 -3.79
N ASP A 478 47.51 7.08 -3.48
CA ASP A 478 48.69 6.22 -3.30
C ASP A 478 48.57 5.26 -2.09
N THR A 479 47.73 5.63 -1.12
CA THR A 479 47.51 4.86 0.11
C THR A 479 46.11 4.25 0.14
N PRO A 480 45.94 2.96 0.46
CA PRO A 480 44.63 2.35 0.60
C PRO A 480 43.76 3.03 1.67
N TYR A 481 42.45 3.11 1.44
CA TYR A 481 41.47 3.47 2.47
C TYR A 481 41.07 2.21 3.25
N VAL A 482 41.50 2.13 4.52
CA VAL A 482 41.29 0.97 5.38
C VAL A 482 40.00 1.16 6.19
N ILE A 483 38.99 0.32 5.94
CA ILE A 483 37.74 0.29 6.71
C ILE A 483 37.92 -0.57 7.96
N ASP A 484 38.47 -1.77 7.78
CA ASP A 484 38.97 -2.66 8.84
C ASP A 484 40.05 -3.61 8.28
N GLU A 485 40.53 -4.55 9.10
CA GLU A 485 41.59 -5.50 8.75
C GLU A 485 41.29 -6.38 7.51
N ASN A 486 40.02 -6.57 7.15
CA ASN A 486 39.60 -7.44 6.04
C ASN A 486 38.88 -6.67 4.92
N ASN A 487 38.64 -5.37 5.10
CA ASN A 487 37.88 -4.53 4.17
C ASN A 487 38.69 -3.27 3.87
N VAL A 488 39.29 -3.27 2.68
CA VAL A 488 40.19 -2.21 2.23
C VAL A 488 39.83 -1.84 0.81
N ASP A 489 39.65 -0.55 0.57
CA ASP A 489 39.67 0.01 -0.77
C ASP A 489 41.13 0.32 -1.12
N ARG A 490 41.68 -0.44 -2.07
CA ARG A 490 43.10 -0.34 -2.45
C ARG A 490 43.39 0.85 -3.35
N TYR A 491 42.37 1.40 -3.99
CA TYR A 491 42.51 2.40 -5.04
C TYR A 491 41.52 3.55 -4.83
N PRO A 492 41.50 4.21 -3.65
CA PRO A 492 40.53 5.27 -3.36
C PRO A 492 40.67 6.40 -4.38
N LEU A 493 39.54 6.92 -4.87
CA LEU A 493 39.54 7.99 -5.87
C LEU A 493 39.84 9.35 -5.22
N MET A 494 40.64 10.19 -5.89
CA MET A 494 40.99 11.54 -5.42
C MET A 494 39.91 12.59 -5.67
N SER A 495 38.89 12.25 -6.45
CA SER A 495 37.75 13.12 -6.76
C SER A 495 36.47 12.31 -6.84
N PRO A 496 35.30 12.92 -6.60
CA PRO A 496 34.03 12.23 -6.73
C PRO A 496 33.94 11.52 -8.08
N TRP A 497 33.57 10.24 -8.04
CA TRP A 497 33.31 9.47 -9.24
C TRP A 497 32.16 10.11 -10.01
N SER A 498 32.40 10.30 -11.30
CA SER A 498 31.40 10.71 -12.25
C SER A 498 31.62 9.84 -13.49
N PRO A 499 30.59 9.14 -13.98
CA PRO A 499 30.73 8.41 -15.22
C PRO A 499 31.08 9.42 -16.31
N LYS A 500 32.19 9.22 -17.00
CA LYS A 500 32.56 10.08 -18.12
C LYS A 500 31.56 9.79 -19.24
N PRO A 501 30.68 10.74 -19.63
CA PRO A 501 29.76 10.51 -20.72
C PRO A 501 30.56 10.26 -22.00
N VAL A 502 30.33 9.11 -22.63
CA VAL A 502 30.84 8.83 -23.96
C VAL A 502 29.87 9.47 -24.93
N ASN A 503 30.25 10.61 -25.50
CA ASN A 503 29.45 11.26 -26.51
C ASN A 503 29.50 10.41 -27.79
N ALA A 504 28.36 9.88 -28.21
CA ALA A 504 28.18 9.29 -29.52
C ALA A 504 27.38 10.24 -30.42
N THR A 505 27.64 10.21 -31.72
CA THR A 505 26.83 10.94 -32.70
C THR A 505 25.77 10.00 -33.24
N VAL A 506 24.51 10.42 -33.18
CA VAL A 506 23.38 9.69 -33.79
C VAL A 506 22.97 10.42 -35.05
N ASP A 507 23.19 9.79 -36.22
CA ASP A 507 22.70 10.30 -37.49
C ASP A 507 21.33 9.67 -37.81
N VAL A 508 20.31 10.53 -37.92
CA VAL A 508 18.95 10.13 -38.30
C VAL A 508 18.68 10.62 -39.72
N ASN A 509 18.99 9.76 -40.69
CA ASN A 509 18.75 10.01 -42.11
C ASN A 509 17.24 9.82 -42.44
N PRO A 510 16.62 10.58 -43.37
CA PRO A 510 15.21 10.43 -43.79
C PRO A 510 14.74 9.01 -44.18
N GLU A 511 15.62 8.06 -44.50
CA GLU A 511 15.26 6.64 -44.71
C GLU A 511 15.09 5.82 -43.41
N ALA A 512 15.42 6.40 -42.24
CA ALA A 512 15.34 5.75 -40.93
C ALA A 512 13.90 5.59 -40.40
N LEU A 513 12.92 6.25 -41.02
CA LEU A 513 11.51 6.09 -40.70
C LEU A 513 11.03 4.73 -41.19
N ASN A 514 10.90 3.77 -40.26
CA ASN A 514 10.27 2.50 -40.59
C ASN A 514 8.76 2.72 -40.78
N LEU A 515 8.33 2.96 -42.02
CA LEU A 515 6.93 3.21 -42.35
C LEU A 515 6.01 2.01 -42.03
N ARG A 516 6.55 0.79 -41.96
CA ARG A 516 5.81 -0.41 -41.51
C ARG A 516 5.53 -0.41 -40.01
N SER A 517 6.22 0.44 -39.24
CA SER A 517 5.97 0.68 -37.82
C SER A 517 5.00 1.83 -37.53
N TRP A 518 4.46 2.47 -38.57
CA TRP A 518 3.63 3.68 -38.46
C TRP A 518 4.34 4.85 -37.74
N GLY A 519 5.65 5.00 -37.94
CA GLY A 519 6.43 6.11 -37.37
C GLY A 519 6.74 5.99 -35.88
N LYS A 520 6.53 4.80 -35.29
CA LYS A 520 6.84 4.56 -33.86
C LYS A 520 8.32 4.32 -33.59
N TRP A 521 9.08 3.88 -34.59
CA TRP A 521 10.49 3.54 -34.44
C TRP A 521 11.32 4.19 -35.54
N ILE A 522 12.51 4.66 -35.16
CA ILE A 522 13.57 5.04 -36.08
C ILE A 522 14.72 4.02 -35.97
N THR A 523 15.39 3.73 -37.08
CA THR A 523 16.67 3.02 -37.06
C THR A 523 17.79 4.06 -36.96
N ALA A 524 18.53 4.02 -35.85
CA ALA A 524 19.67 4.90 -35.61
C ALA A 524 20.98 4.13 -35.79
N TYR A 525 21.98 4.77 -36.39
CA TYR A 525 23.36 4.31 -36.38
C TYR A 525 24.11 5.09 -35.30
N VAL A 526 24.75 4.38 -34.38
CA VAL A 526 25.58 4.96 -33.31
C VAL A 526 27.04 4.68 -33.67
N GLU A 527 27.79 5.73 -33.98
CA GLU A 527 29.24 5.62 -34.17
C GLU A 527 29.93 5.85 -32.83
N LEU A 528 30.67 4.84 -32.36
CA LEU A 528 31.47 4.95 -31.14
C LEU A 528 32.81 5.62 -31.44
N PRO A 529 33.37 6.41 -30.49
CA PRO A 529 34.72 6.95 -30.62
C PRO A 529 35.78 5.84 -30.75
N GLU A 530 36.91 6.15 -31.40
CA GLU A 530 38.04 5.24 -31.52
C GLU A 530 38.49 4.69 -30.14
N GLY A 531 38.58 3.36 -30.03
CA GLY A 531 38.97 2.67 -28.79
C GLY A 531 37.81 2.16 -27.91
N TYR A 532 36.55 2.42 -28.29
CA TYR A 532 35.37 1.88 -27.60
C TYR A 532 34.77 0.70 -28.38
N ASP A 533 34.45 -0.40 -27.68
CA ASP A 533 33.82 -1.59 -28.27
C ASP A 533 32.30 -1.53 -28.08
N VAL A 534 31.56 -1.94 -29.11
CA VAL A 534 30.10 -2.07 -29.04
C VAL A 534 29.66 -3.11 -28.00
N ALA A 535 30.52 -4.08 -27.68
CA ALA A 535 30.30 -5.07 -26.64
C ALA A 535 30.24 -4.46 -25.24
N ASP A 536 30.80 -3.26 -25.03
CA ASP A 536 30.80 -2.54 -23.75
C ASP A 536 29.55 -1.63 -23.59
N ILE A 537 28.70 -1.54 -24.62
CA ILE A 537 27.42 -0.85 -24.52
C ILE A 537 26.46 -1.72 -23.71
N ASP A 538 26.11 -1.26 -22.52
CA ASP A 538 25.02 -1.83 -21.74
C ASP A 538 23.68 -1.49 -22.41
N VAL A 539 23.11 -2.46 -23.13
CA VAL A 539 21.80 -2.37 -23.78
C VAL A 539 20.65 -2.86 -22.88
N SER A 540 20.91 -3.09 -21.59
CA SER A 540 19.90 -3.57 -20.63
C SER A 540 19.09 -2.47 -19.93
N THR A 541 19.49 -1.21 -20.13
CA THR A 541 18.70 0.00 -19.81
C THR A 541 17.76 0.35 -20.96
#